data_AF-A0A960K5G5-F1
#
_entry.id   AF-A0A960K5G5-F1
#
_cell.length_a   1.000
_cell.length_b   1.000
_cell.length_c   1.000
_cell.angle_alpha   90.00
_cell.angle_beta   90.00
_cell.angle_gamma   90.00
#
_symmetry.space_group_name_H-M   'P 1'
#
loop_
_entity.id
_entity.type
_entity.pdbx_description
1 polymer ?
#
loop_
_entity_poly.entity_id
_entity_poly.type
_entity_poly.pdbx_seq_one_letter_code
_entity_poly.pdbx_strand_id
1 'polypeptide(L)'
;RVLAVHGDGLNDRDRRYRFWRFLSKSRITRFLMRRLPSVLARRLVTTTDQRLARTNFKHKNRVPEEVIRTYGERRLREGYDLLILGHFHEPRRWSVKGGEIRCLDAWFHSRQIEWFPE
;
A
#
# COMPACT_ATOMS: atom_id res chain seq x y z
N ARG A 1 18.88 2.69 9.32
CA ARG A 1 17.46 2.86 9.76
C ARG A 1 16.52 2.58 8.60
N VAL A 2 15.56 1.66 8.79
CA VAL A 2 14.63 1.22 7.74
C VAL A 2 13.23 1.79 7.99
N LEU A 3 12.58 2.27 6.93
CA LEU A 3 11.17 2.67 6.94
C LEU A 3 10.36 1.73 6.04
N ALA A 4 9.38 1.03 6.59
CA ALA A 4 8.45 0.21 5.81
C ALA A 4 7.08 0.88 5.72
N VAL A 5 6.56 1.04 4.51
CA VAL A 5 5.19 1.54 4.27
C VAL A 5 4.50 0.70 3.21
N HIS A 6 3.18 0.56 3.30
CA HIS A 6 2.44 -0.26 2.34
C HIS A 6 2.52 0.31 0.91
N GLY A 7 2.36 1.62 0.73
CA GLY A 7 2.45 2.30 -0.57
C GLY A 7 1.10 2.71 -1.17
N ASP A 8 0.00 2.20 -0.63
CA ASP A 8 -1.37 2.50 -1.07
C ASP A 8 -1.78 3.97 -0.96
N GLY A 9 -1.14 4.72 -0.06
CA GLY A 9 -1.36 6.16 0.12
C GLY A 9 -0.52 7.06 -0.79
N LEU A 10 0.37 6.51 -1.62
CA LEU A 10 1.30 7.34 -2.41
C LEU A 10 0.61 8.02 -3.60
N ASN A 11 -0.41 7.42 -4.19
CA ASN A 11 -1.14 8.05 -5.29
C ASN A 11 -2.14 9.09 -4.77
N ASP A 12 -1.67 10.33 -4.62
CA ASP A 12 -2.50 11.44 -4.13
C ASP A 12 -3.68 11.76 -5.04
N ARG A 13 -3.60 11.41 -6.33
CA ARG A 13 -4.63 11.70 -7.33
C ARG A 13 -5.79 10.71 -7.27
N ASP A 14 -5.66 9.58 -6.57
CA ASP A 14 -6.74 8.61 -6.41
C ASP A 14 -7.73 9.02 -5.30
N ARG A 15 -8.53 10.06 -5.60
CA ARG A 15 -9.53 10.60 -4.66
C ARG A 15 -10.58 9.56 -4.25
N ARG A 16 -10.94 8.64 -5.15
CA ARG A 16 -11.93 7.59 -4.89
C ARG A 16 -11.37 6.60 -3.88
N TYR A 17 -10.15 6.13 -4.08
CA TYR A 17 -9.46 5.28 -3.13
C TYR A 17 -9.28 5.97 -1.77
N ARG A 18 -8.85 7.24 -1.74
CA ARG A 18 -8.67 7.98 -0.49
C ARG A 18 -9.97 8.15 0.29
N PHE A 19 -11.07 8.49 -0.39
CA PHE A 19 -12.39 8.55 0.22
C PHE A 19 -12.81 7.19 0.80
N TRP A 20 -12.65 6.13 0.02
CA TRP A 20 -12.95 4.77 0.47
C TRP A 20 -12.10 4.35 1.67
N ARG A 21 -10.79 4.64 1.67
CA ARG A 21 -9.89 4.39 2.79
C ARG A 21 -10.32 5.16 4.03
N PHE A 22 -10.66 6.43 3.89
CA PHE A 22 -11.15 7.26 4.99
C PHE A 22 -12.43 6.67 5.59
N LEU A 23 -13.41 6.35 4.75
CA LEU A 23 -14.69 5.77 5.18
C LEU A 23 -14.49 4.40 5.85
N SER A 24 -13.78 3.48 5.18
CA SER A 24 -13.57 2.10 5.65
C SER A 24 -12.73 2.01 6.92
N LYS A 25 -11.81 2.95 7.13
CA LYS A 25 -10.95 3.01 8.32
C LYS A 25 -11.46 4.01 9.37
N SER A 26 -12.66 4.56 9.22
CA SER A 26 -13.23 5.48 10.21
C SER A 26 -13.57 4.77 11.53
N ARG A 27 -13.64 5.53 12.64
CA ARG A 27 -14.03 4.98 13.95
C ARG A 27 -15.47 4.43 13.93
N ILE A 28 -16.37 5.12 13.22
CA ILE A 28 -17.77 4.71 13.07
C ILE A 28 -17.85 3.37 12.35
N THR A 29 -17.17 3.21 11.21
CA THR A 29 -17.17 1.94 10.48
C THR A 29 -16.62 0.80 11.33
N ARG A 30 -15.51 1.01 12.05
CA ARG A 30 -14.97 -0.02 12.95
C ARG A 30 -15.94 -0.38 14.07
N PHE A 31 -16.63 0.62 14.64
CA PHE A 31 -17.63 0.38 15.68
C PHE A 31 -18.79 -0.46 15.16
N LEU A 32 -19.38 -0.08 14.02
CA LEU A 32 -20.47 -0.82 13.40
C LEU A 32 -20.06 -2.26 13.05
N MET A 33 -18.88 -2.44 12.45
CA MET A 33 -18.38 -3.77 12.09
C MET A 33 -18.15 -4.68 13.30
N ARG A 34 -17.76 -4.12 14.45
CA ARG A 34 -17.62 -4.88 15.71
C ARG A 34 -18.95 -5.28 16.34
N ARG A 35 -20.04 -4.60 16.01
CA ARG A 35 -21.38 -4.86 16.54
C ARG A 35 -22.19 -5.81 15.67
N LEU A 36 -21.76 -6.04 14.43
CA LEU A 36 -22.42 -6.96 13.52
C LEU A 36 -22.11 -8.42 13.89
N PRO A 37 -23.09 -9.34 13.76
CA PRO A 37 -22.81 -10.76 13.76
C PRO A 37 -21.72 -11.12 12.75
N SER A 38 -20.81 -12.02 13.12
CA SER A 38 -19.63 -12.38 12.32
C SER A 38 -19.97 -12.81 10.89
N VAL A 39 -21.08 -13.53 10.71
CA VAL A 39 -21.58 -13.98 9.40
C VAL A 39 -21.93 -12.79 8.49
N LEU A 40 -22.62 -11.79 9.03
CA LEU A 40 -23.00 -10.59 8.30
C LEU A 40 -21.78 -9.73 7.99
N ALA A 41 -20.89 -9.53 8.97
CA ALA A 41 -19.64 -8.81 8.77
C ALA A 41 -18.79 -9.45 7.65
N ARG A 42 -18.64 -10.78 7.65
CA ARG A 42 -17.91 -11.50 6.62
C ARG A 42 -18.55 -11.34 5.25
N ARG A 43 -19.87 -11.49 5.14
CA ARG A 43 -20.61 -11.32 3.88
C ARG A 43 -20.43 -9.91 3.32
N LEU A 44 -20.52 -8.88 4.16
CA LEU A 44 -20.29 -7.49 3.76
C LEU A 44 -18.86 -7.31 3.22
N VAL A 45 -17.84 -7.73 3.98
CA VAL A 45 -16.44 -7.60 3.56
C VAL A 45 -16.19 -8.33 2.24
N THR A 46 -16.63 -9.58 2.10
CA THR A 46 -16.42 -10.35 0.86
C THR A 46 -17.11 -9.72 -0.34
N THR A 47 -18.36 -9.28 -0.20
CA THR A 47 -19.08 -8.62 -1.31
C THR A 47 -18.48 -7.27 -1.69
N THR A 48 -18.04 -6.49 -0.71
CA THR A 48 -17.32 -5.23 -0.94
C THR A 48 -16.00 -5.48 -1.67
N ASP A 49 -15.22 -6.46 -1.24
CA ASP A 49 -13.94 -6.81 -1.86
C ASP A 49 -14.12 -7.25 -3.32
N GLN A 50 -15.10 -8.12 -3.60
CA GLN A 50 -15.42 -8.54 -4.97
C GLN A 50 -15.82 -7.37 -5.89
N ARG A 51 -16.57 -6.39 -5.36
CA ARG A 51 -16.96 -5.19 -6.12
C ARG A 51 -15.75 -4.28 -6.38
N LEU A 52 -14.92 -4.07 -5.36
CA LEU A 52 -13.72 -3.25 -5.48
C LEU A 52 -12.68 -3.86 -6.42
N ALA A 53 -12.52 -5.19 -6.39
CA ALA A 53 -11.65 -5.89 -7.32
C ALA A 53 -12.01 -5.53 -8.76
N ARG A 54 -13.30 -5.60 -9.13
CA ARG A 54 -13.80 -5.27 -10.48
C ARG A 54 -13.52 -3.82 -10.89
N THR A 55 -13.59 -2.87 -9.96
CA THR A 55 -13.33 -1.44 -10.26
C THR A 55 -11.84 -1.09 -10.26
N ASN A 56 -11.03 -1.78 -9.44
CA ASN A 56 -9.60 -1.51 -9.28
C ASN A 56 -8.75 -2.02 -10.46
N PHE A 57 -9.22 -3.02 -11.22
CA PHE A 57 -8.50 -3.52 -12.40
C PHE A 57 -8.18 -2.44 -13.45
N LYS A 58 -9.00 -1.38 -13.56
CA LYS A 58 -8.76 -0.29 -14.53
C LYS A 58 -7.70 0.73 -14.11
N HIS A 59 -7.31 0.81 -12.83
CA HIS A 59 -6.35 1.80 -12.31
C HIS A 59 -4.95 1.23 -12.03
N LYS A 60 -4.73 -0.08 -12.24
CA LYS A 60 -3.51 -0.80 -11.85
C LYS A 60 -2.29 -0.68 -12.78
N ASN A 61 -2.36 0.08 -13.87
CA ASN A 61 -1.47 -0.25 -14.98
C ASN A 61 -0.01 0.22 -14.85
N ARG A 62 0.38 1.07 -13.89
CA ARG A 62 1.80 1.47 -13.72
C ARG A 62 2.18 1.84 -12.29
N VAL A 63 3.37 1.39 -11.88
CA VAL A 63 4.08 1.90 -10.70
C VAL A 63 4.33 3.41 -10.87
N PRO A 64 3.87 4.28 -9.95
CA PRO A 64 4.06 5.72 -10.05
C PRO A 64 5.47 6.11 -9.58
N GLU A 65 6.46 5.81 -10.41
CA GLU A 65 7.89 5.90 -10.08
C GLU A 65 8.30 7.29 -9.57
N GLU A 66 7.88 8.36 -10.25
CA GLU A 66 8.22 9.74 -9.84
C GLU A 66 7.70 10.08 -8.43
N VAL A 67 6.46 9.65 -8.13
CA VAL A 67 5.84 9.87 -6.82
C VAL A 67 6.55 9.07 -5.73
N ILE A 68 6.91 7.81 -6.05
CA ILE A 68 7.67 6.94 -5.15
C ILE A 68 9.04 7.55 -4.84
N ARG A 69 9.77 8.01 -5.86
CA ARG A 69 11.09 8.62 -5.70
C ARG A 69 11.02 9.89 -4.88
N THR A 70 10.09 10.79 -5.19
CA THR A 70 9.89 12.04 -4.44
C THR A 70 9.57 11.78 -2.97
N TYR A 71 8.66 10.82 -2.71
CA TYR A 71 8.33 10.41 -1.35
C TYR A 71 9.55 9.81 -0.64
N GLY A 72 10.26 8.90 -1.30
CA GLY A 72 11.42 8.22 -0.74
C GLY A 72 12.56 9.16 -0.40
N GLU A 73 12.95 10.06 -1.32
CA GLU A 73 13.99 11.06 -1.06
C GLU A 73 13.64 12.00 0.10
N ARG A 74 12.35 12.34 0.27
CA ARG A 74 11.91 13.08 1.46
C ARG A 74 12.13 12.26 2.74
N ARG A 75 11.74 10.99 2.74
CA ARG A 75 11.91 10.11 3.91
C ARG A 75 13.37 9.86 4.22
N LEU A 76 14.22 9.63 3.24
CA LEU A 76 15.65 9.40 3.49
C LEU A 76 16.30 10.63 4.15
N ARG A 77 15.90 11.85 3.75
CA ARG A 77 16.32 13.10 4.43
C ARG A 77 15.84 13.23 5.88
N GLU A 78 14.82 12.48 6.31
CA GLU A 78 14.39 12.41 7.71
C GLU A 78 15.32 11.51 8.56
N GLY A 79 16.38 10.94 7.96
CA GLY A 79 17.39 10.11 8.63
C GLY A 79 17.16 8.60 8.48
N TYR A 80 16.43 8.18 7.43
CA TYR A 80 16.33 6.78 7.04
C TYR A 80 17.33 6.48 5.92
N ASP A 81 17.80 5.23 5.85
CA ASP A 81 18.77 4.77 4.85
C ASP A 81 18.10 3.88 3.78
N LEU A 82 16.95 3.30 4.13
CA LEU A 82 16.18 2.41 3.27
C LEU A 82 14.67 2.63 3.44
N LEU A 83 13.97 2.84 2.32
CA LEU A 83 12.52 2.79 2.23
C LEU A 83 12.05 1.49 1.57
N ILE A 84 11.17 0.75 2.26
CA ILE A 84 10.51 -0.45 1.75
C ILE A 84 9.05 -0.16 1.44
N LEU A 85 8.62 -0.54 0.24
CA LEU A 85 7.29 -0.38 -0.32
C LEU A 85 6.69 -1.73 -0.71
N GLY A 86 5.37 -1.86 -0.55
CA GLY A 86 4.59 -2.95 -1.14
C GLY A 86 3.54 -2.40 -2.09
N HIS A 87 2.32 -2.94 -2.03
CA HIS A 87 1.11 -2.47 -2.71
C HIS A 87 1.10 -2.61 -4.24
N PHE A 88 2.18 -2.28 -4.93
CA PHE A 88 2.25 -2.30 -6.38
C PHE A 88 2.52 -3.70 -6.96
N HIS A 89 3.05 -4.62 -6.16
CA HIS A 89 3.35 -6.02 -6.53
C HIS A 89 4.24 -6.12 -7.77
N GLU A 90 5.15 -5.15 -7.92
CA GLU A 90 6.09 -5.08 -9.02
C GLU A 90 7.47 -4.78 -8.40
N PRO A 91 8.35 -5.78 -8.31
CA PRO A 91 9.62 -5.62 -7.60
C PRO A 91 10.51 -4.63 -8.35
N ARG A 92 10.96 -3.58 -7.65
CA ARG A 92 11.81 -2.52 -8.21
C ARG A 92 12.75 -1.98 -7.15
N ARG A 93 13.93 -1.54 -7.58
CA ARG A 93 14.93 -0.91 -6.70
C ARG A 93 15.39 0.40 -7.31
N TRP A 94 15.54 1.41 -6.46
CA TRP A 94 16.03 2.72 -6.83
C TRP A 94 17.10 3.17 -5.85
N SER A 95 18.30 3.37 -6.36
CA SER A 95 19.34 4.11 -5.64
C SER A 95 19.09 5.60 -5.82
N VAL A 96 18.96 6.33 -4.71
CA VAL A 96 18.71 7.78 -4.70
C VAL A 96 19.70 8.46 -3.76
N LYS A 97 19.74 9.80 -3.79
CA LYS A 97 20.63 10.54 -2.91
C LYS A 97 20.24 10.29 -1.44
N GLY A 98 21.14 9.70 -0.67
CA GLY A 98 20.96 9.45 0.76
C GLY A 98 20.38 8.08 1.13
N GLY A 99 20.22 7.15 0.17
CA GLY A 99 19.82 5.78 0.50
C GLY A 99 19.17 5.02 -0.66
N GLU A 100 18.41 3.99 -0.30
CA GLU A 100 17.75 3.11 -1.26
C GLU A 100 16.22 3.09 -1.06
N ILE A 101 15.48 2.92 -2.16
CA ILE A 101 14.04 2.63 -2.15
C ILE A 101 13.84 1.27 -2.81
N ARG A 102 13.09 0.38 -2.16
CA ARG A 102 12.71 -0.93 -2.70
C ARG A 102 11.21 -1.13 -2.69
N CYS A 103 10.65 -1.50 -3.83
CA CYS A 103 9.29 -2.03 -3.95
C CYS A 103 9.36 -3.55 -3.99
N LEU A 104 8.64 -4.21 -3.09
CA LEU A 104 8.58 -5.65 -2.97
C LEU A 104 7.49 -6.24 -3.88
N ASP A 105 7.73 -7.47 -4.31
CA ASP A 105 6.73 -8.27 -5.00
C ASP A 105 5.64 -8.78 -4.04
N ALA A 106 4.52 -9.25 -4.59
CA ALA A 106 3.54 -9.99 -3.85
C ALA A 106 4.05 -11.39 -3.50
N TRP A 107 3.80 -11.83 -2.26
CA TRP A 107 4.13 -13.18 -1.81
C TRP A 107 3.57 -14.27 -2.74
N PHE A 108 2.33 -14.11 -3.19
CA PHE A 108 1.65 -15.09 -4.04
C PHE A 108 2.17 -15.11 -5.50
N HIS A 109 3.02 -14.16 -5.89
CA HIS A 109 3.71 -14.21 -7.19
C HIS A 109 5.02 -15.00 -7.08
N SER A 110 5.97 -14.55 -6.26
CA SER A 110 7.34 -15.09 -6.27
C SER A 110 7.74 -15.88 -5.03
N ARG A 111 7.01 -15.74 -3.92
CA ARG A 111 7.36 -16.32 -2.60
C ARG A 111 8.78 -15.95 -2.13
N GLN A 112 9.28 -14.81 -2.58
CA GLN A 112 10.64 -14.35 -2.25
C GLN A 112 10.67 -13.63 -0.90
N ILE A 113 11.81 -13.76 -0.23
CA ILE A 113 12.15 -13.05 1.01
C ILE A 113 13.30 -12.11 0.65
N GLU A 114 13.17 -10.84 1.02
CA GLU A 114 14.26 -9.88 0.92
C GLU A 114 14.99 -9.77 2.27
N TRP A 115 16.31 -9.90 2.21
CA TRP A 115 17.21 -9.73 3.34
C TRP A 115 17.85 -8.35 3.26
N PHE A 116 17.97 -7.69 4.42
CA PHE A 116 18.57 -6.38 4.55
C PHE A 116 19.77 -6.49 5.50
N PRO A 117 20.95 -5.98 5.11
CA PRO A 117 22.08 -5.91 6.03
C PRO A 117 21.74 -4.98 7.20
N GLU A 118 22.27 -5.30 8.38
CA GLU A 118 22.20 -4.45 9.58
C GLU A 118 23.03 -3.17 9.44
#